data_AF-A0A923XDG7-F1
#
_entry.id   AF-A0A923XDG7-F1
#
_cell.length_a   1.000
_cell.length_b   1.000
_cell.length_c   1.000
_cell.angle_alpha   90.00
_cell.angle_beta   90.00
_cell.angle_gamma   90.00
#
_symmetry.space_group_name_H-M   'P 1'
#
loop_
_entity.id
_entity.type
_entity.pdbx_description
1 polymer ?
#
loop_
_entity_poly.entity_id
_entity_poly.type
_entity_poly.pdbx_seq_one_letter_code
_entity_poly.pdbx_strand_id
1 'polypeptide(L)' 'MKKSVKRLKTYDRIEFDTKEVLAGLSRLKGARRKPTSIALEEEMLRELKEIAANKGIPYQVLMRLLISDGLKKLKVA' A
#
# COMPACT_ATOMS: atom_id res chain seq x y z
N MET A 1 -26.25 -25.06 -13.35
CA MET A 1 -26.45 -25.22 -11.89
C MET A 1 -25.31 -24.55 -11.15
N LYS A 2 -25.58 -23.53 -10.30
CA LYS A 2 -24.53 -22.93 -9.46
C LYS A 2 -24.18 -23.93 -8.34
N LYS A 3 -22.95 -24.45 -8.34
CA LYS A 3 -22.42 -25.28 -7.23
C LYS A 3 -22.22 -24.36 -6.02
N SER A 4 -23.15 -24.37 -5.08
CA SER A 4 -22.96 -23.70 -3.79
C SER A 4 -22.15 -24.63 -2.88
N VAL A 5 -21.00 -24.16 -2.41
CA VAL A 5 -20.19 -24.88 -1.43
C VAL A 5 -20.88 -24.75 -0.07
N LYS A 6 -21.16 -25.87 0.58
CA LYS A 6 -21.76 -25.87 1.93
C LYS A 6 -20.81 -25.17 2.90
N ARG A 7 -21.30 -24.20 3.65
CA ARG A 7 -20.52 -23.51 4.70
C ARG A 7 -20.01 -24.56 5.69
N LEU A 8 -18.69 -24.70 5.80
CA LEU A 8 -18.05 -25.55 6.80
C LEU A 8 -18.26 -24.91 8.17
N LYS A 9 -18.89 -25.65 9.09
CA LYS A 9 -19.17 -25.21 10.48
C LYS A 9 -17.91 -24.83 11.27
N THR A 10 -16.73 -25.23 10.79
CA THR A 10 -15.44 -24.87 11.34
C THR A 10 -15.19 -23.35 11.32
N TYR A 11 -15.73 -22.64 10.32
CA TYR A 11 -15.60 -21.19 10.24
C TYR A 11 -16.42 -20.42 11.29
N ASP A 12 -17.46 -21.03 11.85
CA ASP A 12 -18.29 -20.41 12.89
C ASP A 12 -17.59 -20.40 14.28
N ARG A 13 -16.48 -21.12 14.43
CA ARG A 13 -15.71 -21.25 15.68
C ARG A 13 -14.45 -20.38 15.74
N ILE A 14 -14.24 -19.52 14.74
CA ILE A 14 -13.08 -18.64 14.72
C ILE A 14 -13.43 -17.39 15.52
N GLU A 15 -12.97 -17.34 16.76
CA GLU A 15 -13.00 -16.14 17.58
C GLU A 15 -11.80 -15.27 17.19
N PHE A 16 -12.09 -14.13 16.56
CA PHE A 16 -11.07 -13.12 16.29
C PHE A 16 -11.02 -12.15 17.46
N ASP A 17 -9.83 -11.96 18.05
CA ASP A 17 -9.60 -10.83 18.93
C ASP A 17 -9.57 -9.54 18.09
N THR A 18 -10.76 -8.99 17.87
CA THR A 18 -10.96 -7.74 17.13
C THR A 18 -10.16 -6.59 17.73
N LYS A 19 -9.89 -6.58 19.04
CA LYS A 19 -9.12 -5.52 19.69
C LYS A 19 -7.65 -5.63 19.33
N GLU A 20 -7.06 -6.82 19.37
CA GLU A 20 -5.67 -7.03 18.94
C GLU A 20 -5.48 -6.75 17.45
N VAL A 21 -6.41 -7.21 16.60
CA VAL A 21 -6.37 -6.95 15.16
C VAL A 21 -6.43 -5.45 14.89
N LEU A 22 -7.36 -4.73 15.53
CA LEU A 22 -7.47 -3.28 15.39
C LEU A 22 -6.26 -2.55 15.97
N ALA A 23 -5.68 -3.03 17.08
CA ALA A 23 -4.48 -2.47 17.68
C ALA A 23 -3.27 -2.62 16.76
N GLY A 24 -3.08 -3.80 16.16
CA GLY A 24 -2.04 -4.06 15.14
C GLY A 24 -2.20 -3.15 13.92
N LEU A 25 -3.42 -2.97 13.43
CA LEU A 25 -3.73 -2.06 12.32
C LEU A 25 -3.54 -0.58 12.71
N SER A 26 -3.78 -0.22 13.97
CA SER A 26 -3.68 1.16 14.47
C SER A 26 -2.24 1.66 14.61
N ARG A 27 -1.27 0.77 14.84
CA ARG A 27 0.16 1.12 14.84
C ARG A 27 0.61 1.74 13.52
N LEU A 28 -0.05 1.37 12.41
CA LEU A 28 0.17 1.94 11.08
C LEU A 28 -0.63 3.22 10.81
N LYS A 29 -1.63 3.57 11.65
CA LYS A 29 -2.49 4.75 11.50
C LYS A 29 -1.88 6.05 12.05
N GLY A 30 -0.87 5.97 12.94
CA GLY A 30 -0.41 7.13 13.71
C GLY A 30 0.41 8.17 12.94
N ALA A 31 1.13 7.79 11.89
CA ALA A 31 1.90 8.73 11.08
C ALA A 31 1.05 9.25 9.93
N ARG A 32 0.31 10.35 10.19
CA ARG A 32 -0.41 11.05 9.12
C ARG A 32 0.59 11.45 8.04
N ARG A 33 0.43 10.91 6.83
CA ARG A 33 1.29 11.23 5.68
C ARG A 33 1.18 12.73 5.43
N LYS A 34 2.32 13.42 5.43
CA LYS A 34 2.36 14.85 5.13
C LYS A 34 2.25 15.05 3.62
N PRO A 35 1.28 15.84 3.12
CA PRO A 35 1.27 16.21 1.71
C PRO A 35 2.55 16.98 1.41
N THR A 36 3.23 16.60 0.33
CA THR A 36 4.49 17.22 -0.09
C THR A 36 4.34 17.60 -1.55
N SER A 37 4.54 18.88 -1.86
CA SER A 37 4.58 19.37 -3.23
C SER A 37 5.98 19.18 -3.79
N ILE A 38 6.05 18.63 -5.00
CA ILE A 38 7.31 18.41 -5.72
C ILE A 38 7.12 18.96 -7.13
N ALA A 39 8.00 19.86 -7.54
CA ALA A 39 8.05 20.33 -8.92
C ALA A 39 8.67 19.23 -9.79
N LEU A 40 7.95 18.82 -10.83
CA LEU A 40 8.35 17.78 -11.78
C LEU A 40 8.04 18.29 -13.18
N GLU A 41 8.93 18.01 -14.13
CA GLU A 41 8.66 18.23 -15.55
C GLU A 41 7.46 17.40 -16.02
N GLU A 42 6.71 17.93 -16.98
CA GLU A 42 5.47 17.30 -17.46
C GLU A 42 5.72 15.92 -18.09
N GLU A 43 6.79 15.80 -18.87
CA GLU A 43 7.20 14.54 -19.50
C GLU A 43 7.52 13.48 -18.44
N MET A 44 8.28 13.85 -17.41
CA MET A 44 8.60 12.95 -16.31
C MET A 44 7.35 12.53 -15.52
N LEU A 45 6.39 13.44 -15.31
CA LEU A 45 5.13 13.10 -14.65
C LEU A 45 4.33 12.07 -15.47
N ARG A 46 4.35 12.19 -16.80
CA ARG A 46 3.69 11.26 -17.71
C ARG A 46 4.33 9.88 -17.64
N GLU A 47 5.65 9.80 -17.76
CA GLU A 47 6.40 8.54 -17.67
C GLU A 47 6.15 7.82 -16.35
N LEU A 48 6.19 8.55 -15.22
CA LEU A 48 5.93 7.99 -13.90
C LEU A 48 4.52 7.38 -13.78
N LYS A 49 3.52 8.04 -14.38
CA LYS A 49 2.15 7.53 -14.40
C LYS A 49 2.03 6.28 -15.27
N GLU A 50 2.67 6.26 -16.44
CA GLU A 50 2.68 5.09 -17.34
C GLU A 50 3.36 3.89 -16.68
N ILE A 51 4.51 4.08 -16.04
CA ILE A 51 5.21 3.03 -15.28
C ILE A 51 4.34 2.50 -14.14
N ALA A 52 3.68 3.39 -13.40
CA ALA A 52 2.80 3.00 -12.31
C ALA A 52 1.61 2.17 -12.81
N ALA A 53 0.98 2.59 -13.93
CA ALA A 53 -0.11 1.88 -14.58
C ALA A 53 0.33 0.49 -15.05
N ASN A 54 1.47 0.38 -15.71
CA ASN A 54 2.03 -0.91 -16.16
C ASN A 54 2.33 -1.86 -15.00
N LYS A 55 2.65 -1.33 -13.81
CA LYS A 55 2.86 -2.10 -12.58
C LYS A 55 1.58 -2.37 -11.79
N GLY A 56 0.43 -1.83 -12.21
CA GLY A 56 -0.84 -1.97 -11.51
C GLY A 56 -0.87 -1.29 -10.13
N ILE A 57 -0.07 -0.25 -9.92
CA ILE A 57 0.01 0.49 -8.64
C ILE A 57 -0.32 1.97 -8.82
N PRO A 58 -0.87 2.65 -7.80
CA PRO A 58 -1.02 4.10 -7.84
C PRO A 58 0.34 4.81 -7.98
N TYR A 59 0.41 5.89 -8.77
CA TYR A 59 1.68 6.62 -8.96
C TYR A 59 2.24 7.16 -7.63
N GLN A 60 1.38 7.52 -6.66
CA GLN A 60 1.84 7.96 -5.33
C GLN A 60 2.53 6.83 -4.56
N VAL A 61 2.15 5.56 -4.80
CA VAL A 61 2.85 4.40 -4.23
C VAL A 61 4.22 4.27 -4.88
N LEU A 62 4.29 4.35 -6.21
CA LEU A 62 5.56 4.31 -6.96
C LEU A 62 6.52 5.40 -6.47
N MET A 63 6.05 6.66 -6.39
CA MET A 63 6.86 7.79 -5.92
C MET A 63 7.46 7.54 -4.54
N ARG A 64 6.68 7.01 -3.60
CA ARG A 64 7.18 6.70 -2.25
C ARG A 64 8.26 5.62 -2.26
N LEU A 65 8.10 4.61 -3.10
CA LEU A 65 9.10 3.55 -3.23
C LEU A 65 10.41 4.11 -3.78
N LEU A 66 10.34 4.92 -4.83
CA LEU A 66 11.51 5.57 -5.44
C LEU A 66 12.23 6.50 -4.44
N ILE A 67 11.50 7.36 -3.73
CA ILE A 67 12.09 8.26 -2.72
C ILE A 67 12.74 7.46 -1.59
N SER A 68 12.07 6.41 -1.10
CA SER A 68 12.59 5.57 -0.01
C SER A 68 13.85 4.81 -0.42
N ASP A 69 13.88 4.28 -1.64
CA ASP A 69 15.03 3.58 -2.21
C ASP A 69 16.21 4.52 -2.46
N GLY A 70 15.95 5.69 -3.04
CA GLY A 70 16.94 6.74 -3.22
C GLY A 70 17.57 7.18 -1.89
N LEU A 71 16.75 7.40 -0.86
CA LEU A 71 17.25 7.76 0.47
C LEU A 71 18.12 6.66 1.08
N LYS A 72 17.78 5.38 0.89
CA LYS A 72 18.61 4.27 1.37
C LYS A 72 19.97 4.27 0.68
N LYS A 73 20.00 4.43 -0.66
CA LYS A 73 21.24 4.48 -1.44
C LYS A 73 22.14 5.63 -0.99
N LEU A 74 21.56 6.81 -0.73
CA LEU A 74 22.30 7.98 -0.25
C LEU A 74 22.86 7.83 1.18
N LYS A 75 22.30 6.95 2.01
CA LYS A 75 22.80 6.71 3.38
C LYS A 75 23.92 5.68 3.45
N VAL A 76 24.10 4.90 2.38
CA VAL A 76 25.14 3.87 2.28
C VAL A 76 26.40 4.41 1.58
N ALA A 77 26.24 5.47 0.77
CA ALA A 77 27.34 6.26 0.22
C ALA A 77 27.92 7.22 1.26
#